data_AF-E2AU42-F1
#
_entry.id   AF-E2AU42-F1
#
_cell.length_a   1.000
_cell.length_b   1.000
_cell.length_c   1.000
_cell.angle_alpha   90.00
_cell.angle_beta   90.00
_cell.angle_gamma   90.00
#
_symmetry.space_group_name_H-M   'P 1'
#
loop_
_entity.id
_entity.type
_entity.pdbx_description
1 polymer ?
#
loop_
_entity_poly.entity_id
_entity_poly.type
_entity_poly.pdbx_seq_one_letter_code
_entity_poly.pdbx_strand_id
1 'polypeptide(L)' 'SLEQRYAIKFCVRLGKNATETFQMLQEAFKEDCISRSQSGRWHKAFKEGREEIA' A
#
# COMPACT_ATOMS: atom_id res chain seq x y z
N SER A 1 -4.27 -2.76 -7.83
CA SER A 1 -5.74 -2.87 -7.84
C SER A 1 -6.33 -1.94 -6.77
N LEU A 2 -7.64 -1.68 -6.79
CA LEU A 2 -8.34 -0.91 -5.75
C LEU A 2 -8.19 -1.55 -4.36
N GLU A 3 -8.37 -2.87 -4.27
CA GLU A 3 -8.18 -3.67 -3.04
C GLU A 3 -6.78 -3.48 -2.43
N GLN A 4 -5.72 -3.56 -3.23
CA GLN A 4 -4.36 -3.37 -2.74
C GLN A 4 -4.10 -1.95 -2.24
N ARG A 5 -4.78 -0.93 -2.78
CA ARG A 5 -4.70 0.45 -2.26
C ARG A 5 -5.36 0.55 -0.88
N TYR A 6 -6.49 -0.13 -0.66
CA TYR A 6 -7.09 -0.24 0.68
C TYR A 6 -6.15 -0.95 1.66
N ALA A 7 -5.49 -2.03 1.24
CA ALA A 7 -4.49 -2.70 2.07
C ALA A 7 -3.32 -1.77 2.44
N ILE A 8 -2.82 -0.96 1.50
CA ILE A 8 -1.78 0.04 1.80
C ILE A 8 -2.29 1.09 2.80
N LYS A 9 -3.51 1.61 2.61
CA LYS A 9 -4.12 2.58 3.54
C LYS A 9 -4.25 2.00 4.95
N PHE A 10 -4.61 0.72 5.04
CA PHE A 10 -4.65 -0.02 6.31
C PHE A 10 -3.26 -0.13 6.95
N CYS A 11 -2.23 -0.54 6.19
CA CYS A 11 -0.85 -0.60 6.68
C CYS A 11 -0.34 0.76 7.18
N VAL A 12 -0.67 1.86 6.48
CA VAL A 12 -0.34 3.23 6.93
C VAL A 12 -1.01 3.56 8.27
N ARG A 13 -2.29 3.21 8.46
CA ARG A 13 -3.00 3.39 9.75
C ARG A 13 -2.39 2.56 10.88
N LEU A 14 -1.81 1.40 10.56
CA LEU A 14 -1.04 0.58 11.50
C LEU A 14 0.38 1.10 11.78
N GLY A 15 0.78 2.24 11.19
CA GLY A 15 2.10 2.82 11.38
C GLY A 15 3.22 2.09 10.62
N LYS A 16 2.89 1.21 9.67
CA LYS A 16 3.86 0.47 8.87
C LYS A 16 4.61 1.39 7.92
N ASN A 17 5.91 1.14 7.75
CA ASN A 17 6.70 1.82 6.74
C ASN A 17 6.44 1.25 5.33
N ALA A 18 6.95 1.92 4.29
CA ALA A 18 6.70 1.54 2.91
C ALA A 18 7.27 0.15 2.55
N THR A 19 8.41 -0.24 3.15
CA THR A 19 9.03 -1.54 2.92
C THR A 19 8.21 -2.65 3.56
N GLU A 20 7.81 -2.50 4.83
CA GLU A 20 6.92 -3.45 5.51
C GLU A 20 5.60 -3.61 4.77
N THR A 21 5.00 -2.48 4.34
CA THR A 21 3.75 -2.49 3.57
C THR A 21 3.90 -3.30 2.29
N PHE A 22 4.99 -3.09 1.54
CA PHE A 22 5.23 -3.84 0.30
C PHE A 22 5.43 -5.34 0.57
N GLN A 23 6.15 -5.73 1.62
CA GLN A 23 6.32 -7.12 2.01
C GLN A 23 4.97 -7.79 2.34
N MET A 24 4.11 -7.11 3.10
CA MET A 24 2.76 -7.60 3.41
C MET A 24 1.89 -7.74 2.15
N LEU A 25 2.00 -6.81 1.20
CA LEU A 25 1.30 -6.95 -0.09
C LEU A 25 1.83 -8.15 -0.89
N GLN A 26 3.14 -8.34 -0.96
CA GLN A 26 3.72 -9.50 -1.66
C GLN A 26 3.28 -10.81 -1.02
N GLU A 27 3.15 -10.85 0.31
CA GLU A 27 2.67 -12.02 1.01
C GLU A 27 1.19 -12.33 0.72
N ALA A 28 0.33 -11.31 0.71
CA ALA A 28 -1.11 -11.48 0.52
C ALA A 28 -1.52 -11.69 -0.95
N PHE A 29 -0.92 -10.94 -1.87
CA PHE A 29 -1.35 -10.89 -3.29
C PHE A 29 -0.45 -11.70 -4.23
N LYS A 30 0.72 -12.16 -3.76
CA LYS A 30 1.65 -13.00 -4.54
C LYS A 30 1.94 -12.41 -5.93
N GLU A 31 1.61 -13.14 -7.00
CA GLU A 31 1.84 -12.75 -8.39
C GLU A 31 1.00 -11.53 -8.82
N ASP A 32 -0.15 -11.31 -8.18
CA ASP A 32 -1.03 -10.17 -8.45
C ASP A 32 -0.60 -8.88 -7.72
N CYS A 33 0.46 -8.95 -6.91
CA CYS A 33 0.95 -7.81 -6.15
C CYS A 33 1.40 -6.68 -7.09
N ILE A 34 0.92 -5.46 -6.82
CA ILE A 34 1.38 -4.26 -7.52
C ILE A 34 2.88 -4.06 -7.31
N SER A 35 3.53 -3.37 -8.25
CA SER A 35 4.96 -3.10 -8.15
C SER A 35 5.33 -2.30 -6.90
N ARG A 36 6.59 -2.44 -6.46
CA ARG A 36 7.16 -1.66 -5.35
C ARG A 36 7.02 -0.14 -5.56
N SER A 37 7.15 0.32 -6.80
CA SER A 37 6.98 1.74 -7.15
C SER A 37 5.53 2.21 -7.01
N GLN A 38 4.55 1.40 -7.43
CA GLN A 38 3.13 1.71 -7.21
C GLN A 38 2.79 1.72 -5.73
N SER A 39 3.22 0.70 -4.98
CA SER A 39 3.01 0.61 -3.52
C SER A 39 3.59 1.83 -2.80
N GLY A 40 4.83 2.23 -3.14
CA GLY A 40 5.48 3.40 -2.55
C GLY A 40 4.76 4.71 -2.85
N ARG A 41 4.21 4.89 -4.07
CA ARG A 41 3.41 6.08 -4.40
C ARG A 41 2.15 6.18 -3.56
N TRP A 42 1.40 5.08 -3.42
CA TRP A 42 0.19 5.06 -2.61
C TRP A 42 0.48 5.20 -1.11
N HIS A 43 1.53 4.55 -0.61
CA HIS A 43 1.96 4.66 0.79
C HIS A 43 2.28 6.12 1.15
N LYS A 44 3.07 6.80 0.32
CA LYS A 44 3.37 8.23 0.48
C LYS A 44 2.08 9.07 0.45
N ALA A 45 1.21 8.84 -0.53
CA ALA A 45 -0.04 9.58 -0.67
C ALA A 45 -0.93 9.47 0.58
N PHE A 46 -1.13 8.26 1.11
CA PHE A 46 -1.91 8.04 2.31
C PHE A 46 -1.24 8.60 3.57
N LYS A 47 0.10 8.52 3.67
CA LYS A 47 0.84 9.13 4.79
C LYS A 47 0.72 10.65 4.81
N GLU A 48 0.58 11.28 3.65
CA GLU A 48 0.35 12.73 3.48
C GLU A 48 -1.13 13.13 3.68
N GLY A 49 -2.01 12.20 4.06
CA GLY A 49 -3.42 12.48 4.35
C GLY A 49 -4.34 12.53 3.14
N ARG A 50 -3.89 12.10 1.94
CA ARG A 50 -4.79 11.97 0.79
C ARG A 50 -5.72 10.78 0.99
N GLU A 51 -7.04 11.02 0.96
CA GLU A 51 -8.02 9.98 1.22
C GLU A 51 -8.57 9.29 -0.04
N GLU A 52 -8.38 9.90 -1.22
CA GLU A 52 -8.89 9.39 -2.49
C GLU A 52 -8.19 8.09 -2.89
N ILE A 53 -9.01 7.09 -3.22
CA ILE A 53 -8.58 5.74 -3.64
C ILE A 53 -8.92 5.51 -5.12
N ALA A 54 -9.38 6.55 -5.82
CA ALA A 54 -9.89 6.56 -7.20
C ALA A 54 -9.00 5.82 -8.19
#